data_AF-A0A916N813-F1
#
_entry.id   AF-A0A916N813-F1
#
_cell.length_a   1.000
_cell.length_b   1.000
_cell.length_c   1.000
_cell.angle_alpha   90.00
_cell.angle_beta   90.00
_cell.angle_gamma   90.00
#
_symmetry.space_group_name_H-M   'P 1'
#
loop_
_entity.id
_entity.type
_entity.pdbx_description
1 polymer ?
#
loop_
_entity_poly.entity_id
_entity_poly.type
_entity_poly.pdbx_seq_one_letter_code
_entity_poly.pdbx_strand_id
1 'polypeptide(L)'
;MPRDPSAATRHAALPLPGATPYRRRWFRLPRVPEQREVRLDRRRLYILPTRGGLGFAVLLLAMLMTSLNYNISLGFGLTFLLAGIGMACMWTAYRNLLDLAVTAEPGVPARDAFAGQDAAFALRLSNTDTQARIGIEGRIAAMPGAVAASITLDAASDGTLTLLVPAARRGWLRLSRVTLSSRFPFGLFRVWGYADLGLSVLVFPAPEPAAPPLPPMATLDHGEDGTANGHATDEGIDQLRKYRSGDPLHRIAWKHSARTGRWMSRAGEPPARPTRWLDWHALPAGLPVEARLSRLCAWLLAVGDEAEVGLRLPGVEIRPGHGAGHRRACLEALALWRAPGNGGSA
;
A
#
# COMPACT_ATOMS: atom_id res chain seq x y z
N MET A 1 56.45 10.28 17.40
CA MET A 1 56.70 11.67 16.95
C MET A 1 55.92 11.91 15.65
N PRO A 2 55.47 13.15 15.37
CA PRO A 2 54.07 13.55 15.16
C PRO A 2 53.80 13.89 13.66
N ARG A 3 52.60 14.19 13.15
CA ARG A 3 51.68 15.30 13.47
C ARG A 3 50.36 15.12 12.70
N ASP A 4 49.28 15.50 13.36
CA ASP A 4 48.03 15.98 12.75
C ASP A 4 48.21 17.48 12.37
N PRO A 5 47.52 18.00 11.34
CA PRO A 5 46.87 19.29 11.54
C PRO A 5 45.49 19.45 10.87
N SER A 6 44.57 19.97 11.66
CA SER A 6 43.28 20.56 11.27
C SER A 6 43.41 21.89 10.50
N ALA A 7 42.47 22.19 9.59
CA ALA A 7 41.77 23.49 9.44
C ALA A 7 40.82 23.41 8.22
N ALA A 8 39.50 23.44 8.36
CA ALA A 8 38.63 24.59 8.63
C ALA A 8 38.69 25.70 7.57
N THR A 9 37.62 25.83 6.77
CA THR A 9 37.22 27.13 6.21
C THR A 9 35.70 27.22 6.18
N ARG A 10 35.17 28.15 6.99
CA ARG A 10 33.80 28.66 6.96
C ARG A 10 33.84 30.01 6.25
N HIS A 11 32.89 30.30 5.38
CA HIS A 11 32.54 31.68 5.04
C HIS A 11 31.04 31.91 5.26
N ALA A 12 30.76 33.09 5.80
CA ALA A 12 29.54 33.53 6.45
C ALA A 12 28.51 34.12 5.47
N ALA A 13 27.26 34.14 5.92
CA ALA A 13 26.08 34.74 5.28
C ALA A 13 25.90 36.23 5.64
N LEU A 14 24.99 36.93 4.93
CA LEU A 14 23.93 37.90 5.40
C LEU A 14 23.44 38.81 4.21
N PRO A 15 22.31 39.58 4.26
CA PRO A 15 20.89 39.17 4.49
C PRO A 15 19.76 39.95 3.69
N LEU A 16 18.59 39.29 3.49
CA LEU A 16 17.13 39.67 3.67
C LEU A 16 16.47 40.92 2.99
N PRO A 17 15.13 40.97 2.70
CA PRO A 17 14.01 40.53 3.58
C PRO A 17 12.71 39.94 2.97
N GLY A 18 11.94 39.20 3.79
CA GLY A 18 10.51 38.96 3.54
C GLY A 18 9.90 37.64 4.06
N ALA A 19 9.62 37.59 5.38
CA ALA A 19 8.72 36.65 6.07
C ALA A 19 9.13 35.16 6.24
N THR A 20 8.91 34.67 7.46
CA THR A 20 9.58 33.56 8.15
C THR A 20 8.85 32.21 8.10
N PRO A 21 9.59 31.09 8.04
CA PRO A 21 9.16 29.83 8.66
C PRO A 21 10.20 29.35 9.68
N TYR A 22 10.29 30.03 10.82
CA TYR A 22 11.11 29.58 11.95
C TYR A 22 10.32 28.60 12.81
N ARG A 23 10.55 27.28 12.62
CA ARG A 23 10.53 26.20 13.63
C ARG A 23 10.36 24.78 13.03
N ARG A 24 11.24 24.34 12.12
CA ARG A 24 11.27 22.91 11.71
C ARG A 24 12.66 22.27 11.58
N ARG A 25 13.70 22.85 12.18
CA ARG A 25 15.09 22.36 12.01
C ARG A 25 15.78 21.87 13.29
N TRP A 26 15.04 21.27 14.22
CA TRP A 26 15.61 20.79 15.50
C TRP A 26 15.20 19.37 15.89
N PHE A 27 14.45 18.65 15.06
CA PHE A 27 14.09 17.24 15.30
C PHE A 27 14.48 16.34 14.13
N ARG A 28 15.77 16.29 13.78
CA ARG A 28 16.32 15.08 13.14
C ARG A 28 16.61 14.07 14.24
N LEU A 29 15.54 13.50 14.80
CA LEU A 29 15.62 12.31 15.63
C LEU A 29 16.28 11.19 14.81
N PRO A 30 17.08 10.31 15.44
CA PRO A 30 17.80 9.23 14.76
C PRO A 30 16.88 8.47 13.79
N ARG A 31 17.40 8.11 12.61
CA ARG A 31 16.74 7.12 11.74
C ARG A 31 16.66 5.83 12.55
N VAL A 32 15.48 5.53 13.07
CA VAL A 32 15.19 4.25 13.72
C VAL A 32 15.30 3.18 12.62
N PRO A 33 16.03 2.07 12.82
CA PRO A 33 16.11 1.01 11.83
C PRO A 33 14.71 0.49 11.48
N GLU A 34 14.51 0.08 10.23
CA GLU A 34 13.26 -0.53 9.77
C GLU A 34 12.94 -1.75 10.65
N GLN A 35 11.99 -1.58 11.56
CA GLN A 35 11.57 -2.63 12.49
C GLN A 35 10.21 -3.15 12.03
N ARG A 36 10.08 -4.47 11.87
CA ARG A 36 8.80 -5.12 11.52
C ARG A 36 7.71 -4.89 12.58
N GLU A 37 8.13 -4.58 13.81
CA GLU A 37 7.28 -4.21 14.94
C GLU A 37 7.87 -3.00 15.64
N VAL A 38 7.06 -1.95 15.85
CA VAL A 38 7.42 -0.78 16.64
C VAL A 38 6.50 -0.72 17.84
N ARG A 39 7.07 -0.87 19.04
CA ARG A 39 6.36 -0.60 20.30
C ARG A 39 6.56 0.85 20.72
N LEU A 40 5.47 1.52 21.06
CA LEU A 40 5.48 2.86 21.61
C LEU A 40 5.84 2.82 23.10
N ASP A 41 7.14 2.70 23.38
CA ASP A 41 7.69 2.74 24.72
C ASP A 41 7.74 4.18 25.30
N ARG A 42 8.09 4.28 26.59
CA ARG A 42 8.20 5.57 27.31
C ARG A 42 9.17 6.56 26.68
N ARG A 43 10.17 6.10 25.94
CA ARG A 43 11.22 6.95 25.33
C ARG A 43 10.79 7.51 23.98
N ARG A 44 9.75 6.92 23.37
CA ARG A 44 9.23 7.29 22.05
C ARG A 44 7.94 8.12 22.12
N LEU A 45 7.41 8.34 23.32
CA LEU A 45 6.21 9.14 23.54
C LEU A 45 6.55 10.57 23.94
N TYR A 46 5.84 11.50 23.32
CA TYR A 46 5.92 12.94 23.61
C TYR A 46 4.53 13.42 24.01
N ILE A 47 4.47 14.28 25.02
CA ILE A 47 3.24 14.90 25.51
C ILE A 47 3.39 16.42 25.50
N LEU A 48 2.37 17.12 24.98
CA LEU A 48 2.33 18.58 24.97
C LEU A 48 0.90 19.07 25.23
N PRO A 49 0.70 20.14 26.00
CA PRO A 49 -0.62 20.75 26.13
C PRO A 49 -1.09 21.27 24.77
N THR A 50 -2.38 21.10 24.49
CA THR A 50 -3.03 21.71 23.33
C THR A 50 -3.35 23.18 23.60
N ARG A 51 -3.91 23.89 22.62
CA ARG A 51 -4.44 25.24 22.85
C ARG A 51 -5.50 25.27 23.95
N GLY A 52 -6.36 24.25 24.00
CA GLY A 52 -7.35 24.09 25.06
C GLY A 52 -6.69 23.81 26.42
N GLY A 53 -5.66 22.96 26.46
CA GLY A 53 -4.88 22.71 27.67
C GLY A 53 -4.16 23.96 28.21
N LEU A 54 -3.59 24.78 27.32
CA LEU A 54 -2.99 26.06 27.70
C LEU A 54 -4.04 27.04 28.23
N GLY A 55 -5.20 27.15 27.57
CA GLY A 55 -6.31 27.97 28.07
C GLY A 55 -6.80 27.53 29.45
N PHE A 56 -6.92 26.21 29.66
CA PHE A 56 -7.26 25.64 30.96
C PHE A 56 -6.22 25.97 32.04
N ALA A 57 -4.93 25.88 31.72
CA ALA A 57 -3.86 26.26 32.65
C ALA A 57 -3.89 27.75 33.02
N VAL A 58 -4.15 28.63 32.05
CA VAL A 58 -4.31 30.08 32.30
C VAL A 58 -5.52 30.35 33.18
N LEU A 59 -6.65 29.68 32.94
CA LEU A 59 -7.84 29.78 33.78
C LEU A 59 -7.55 29.35 35.22
N LEU A 60 -6.86 28.23 35.42
CA LEU A 60 -6.46 27.78 36.76
C LEU A 60 -5.57 28.80 37.46
N LEU A 61 -4.60 29.38 36.75
CA LEU A 61 -3.73 30.42 37.30
C LEU A 61 -4.50 31.67 37.69
N ALA A 62 -5.46 32.11 36.86
CA ALA A 62 -6.32 33.26 37.16
C ALA A 62 -7.20 32.99 38.38
N MET A 63 -7.86 31.82 38.44
CA MET A 63 -8.66 31.42 39.60
C MET A 63 -7.81 31.33 40.87
N LEU A 64 -6.57 30.82 40.78
CA LEU A 64 -5.65 30.73 41.91
C LEU A 64 -5.25 32.14 42.39
N MET A 65 -4.91 33.04 41.48
CA MET A 65 -4.61 34.44 41.81
C MET A 65 -5.80 35.15 42.46
N THR A 66 -7.01 34.97 41.93
CA THR A 66 -8.22 35.52 42.54
C THR A 66 -8.44 34.94 43.94
N SER A 67 -8.30 33.63 44.11
CA SER A 67 -8.49 32.97 45.42
C SER A 67 -7.44 33.43 46.44
N LEU A 68 -6.20 33.66 46.01
CA LEU A 68 -5.12 34.22 46.84
C LEU A 68 -5.39 35.67 47.22
N ASN A 69 -5.82 36.49 46.27
CA ASN A 69 -6.08 37.91 46.51
C ASN A 69 -7.25 38.13 47.48
N TYR A 70 -8.32 37.33 47.34
CA TYR A 70 -9.53 37.48 48.16
C TYR A 70 -9.63 36.48 49.32
N ASN A 71 -8.62 35.63 49.52
CA ASN A 71 -8.58 34.57 50.54
C ASN A 71 -9.85 33.68 50.56
N ILE A 72 -10.34 33.28 49.38
CA ILE A 72 -11.57 32.50 49.24
C ILE A 72 -11.23 31.00 49.27
N SER A 73 -11.48 30.34 50.41
CA SER A 73 -11.19 28.91 50.64
C SER A 73 -11.82 27.98 49.58
N LEU A 74 -13.06 28.25 49.16
CA LEU A 74 -13.74 27.44 48.15
C LEU A 74 -13.09 27.55 46.76
N GLY A 75 -12.51 28.71 46.43
CA GLY A 75 -11.76 28.93 45.20
C GLY A 75 -10.49 28.09 45.14
N PHE A 76 -9.78 27.94 46.25
CA PHE A 76 -8.66 26.99 46.37
C PHE A 76 -9.11 25.54 46.16
N GLY A 77 -10.20 25.13 46.82
CA GLY A 77 -10.73 23.77 46.67
C GLY A 77 -11.04 23.41 45.21
N LEU A 78 -11.74 24.30 44.50
CA LEU A 78 -12.10 24.09 43.10
C LEU A 78 -10.87 24.11 42.17
N THR A 79 -9.94 25.04 42.37
CA THR A 79 -8.72 25.13 41.54
C THR A 79 -7.84 23.89 41.68
N PHE A 80 -7.62 23.40 42.90
CA PHE A 80 -6.85 22.18 43.11
C PHE A 80 -7.56 20.93 42.61
N LEU A 81 -8.89 20.84 42.75
CA LEU A 81 -9.67 19.75 42.16
C LEU A 81 -9.49 19.70 40.64
N LEU A 82 -9.67 20.84 39.97
CA LEU A 82 -9.52 20.94 38.51
C LEU A 82 -8.07 20.67 38.07
N ALA A 83 -7.07 21.13 38.83
CA ALA A 83 -5.67 20.80 38.58
C ALA A 83 -5.41 19.29 38.70
N GLY A 84 -6.00 18.63 39.70
CA GLY A 84 -5.97 17.18 39.88
C GLY A 84 -6.57 16.44 38.69
N ILE A 85 -7.74 16.88 38.21
CA ILE A 85 -8.37 16.34 36.99
C ILE A 85 -7.44 16.56 35.79
N GLY A 86 -6.84 17.74 35.64
CA GLY A 86 -5.87 18.02 34.58
C GLY A 86 -4.68 17.06 34.59
N MET A 87 -4.10 16.79 35.76
CA MET A 87 -3.02 15.81 35.92
C MET A 87 -3.47 14.38 35.61
N ALA A 88 -4.67 13.98 36.06
CA ALA A 88 -5.25 12.69 35.70
C ALA A 88 -5.45 12.55 34.19
N CYS A 89 -5.89 13.63 33.51
CA CYS A 89 -6.03 13.66 32.06
C CYS A 89 -4.70 13.51 31.34
N MET A 90 -3.65 14.17 31.85
CA MET A 90 -2.29 14.03 31.33
C MET A 90 -1.82 12.57 31.43
N TRP A 91 -2.04 11.93 32.58
CA TRP A 91 -1.70 10.53 32.82
C TRP A 91 -2.48 9.57 31.92
N THR A 92 -3.80 9.74 31.81
CA THR A 92 -4.65 8.92 30.94
C THR A 92 -4.27 9.09 29.48
N ALA A 93 -3.99 10.31 29.02
CA ALA A 93 -3.52 10.57 27.66
C ALA A 93 -2.21 9.85 27.37
N TYR A 94 -1.28 9.86 28.32
CA TYR A 94 0.00 9.15 28.22
C TYR A 94 -0.21 7.63 28.18
N ARG A 95 -0.98 7.07 29.12
CA ARG A 95 -1.29 5.64 29.13
C ARG A 95 -1.97 5.20 27.85
N ASN A 96 -2.82 6.02 27.24
CA ASN A 96 -3.58 5.67 26.03
C ASN A 96 -2.71 5.26 24.82
N LEU A 97 -1.46 5.72 24.74
CA LEU A 97 -0.51 5.33 23.68
C LEU A 97 0.64 4.43 24.18
N LEU A 98 0.81 4.30 25.49
CA LEU A 98 1.90 3.54 26.09
C LEU A 98 1.77 2.04 25.77
N ASP A 99 2.90 1.44 25.40
CA ASP A 99 3.05 0.01 25.10
C ASP A 99 2.17 -0.48 23.93
N LEU A 100 1.60 0.44 23.14
CA LEU A 100 0.91 0.11 21.91
C LEU A 100 1.91 -0.46 20.88
N ALA A 101 1.67 -1.68 20.42
CA ALA A 101 2.48 -2.32 19.40
C ALA A 101 1.91 -2.02 18.01
N VAL A 102 2.78 -1.63 17.08
CA VAL A 102 2.43 -1.28 15.71
C VAL A 102 3.20 -2.21 14.78
N THR A 103 2.48 -2.94 13.94
CA THR A 103 3.06 -3.90 13.00
C THR A 103 2.50 -3.70 11.60
N ALA A 104 3.22 -4.21 10.61
CA ALA A 104 2.69 -4.38 9.27
C ALA A 104 1.57 -5.42 9.29
N GLU A 105 0.41 -5.15 8.68
CA GLU A 105 -0.60 -6.19 8.52
C GLU A 105 -0.14 -7.22 7.47
N PRO A 106 0.04 -8.51 7.83
CA PRO A 106 0.48 -9.53 6.88
C PRO A 106 -0.67 -9.90 5.93
N GLY A 107 -0.38 -10.02 4.63
CA GLY A 107 -1.25 -10.73 3.68
C GLY A 107 -2.39 -9.92 3.04
N VAL A 108 -2.49 -8.61 3.30
CA VAL A 108 -3.45 -7.74 2.60
C VAL A 108 -2.69 -6.70 1.78
N PRO A 109 -2.48 -6.91 0.46
CA PRO A 109 -2.29 -5.75 -0.41
C PRO A 109 -3.60 -4.97 -0.33
N ALA A 110 -3.57 -3.82 0.32
CA ALA A 110 -4.75 -3.00 0.50
C ALA A 110 -5.19 -2.41 -0.84
N ARG A 111 -5.89 -3.24 -1.65
CA ARG A 111 -6.24 -3.02 -3.05
C ARG A 111 -5.02 -2.76 -3.94
N ASP A 112 -4.99 -3.40 -5.12
CA ASP A 112 -4.05 -3.04 -6.17
C ASP A 112 -4.16 -1.54 -6.46
N ALA A 113 -3.09 -0.79 -6.15
CA ALA A 113 -3.08 0.66 -6.24
C ALA A 113 -2.61 1.06 -7.64
N PHE A 114 -3.42 1.85 -8.34
CA PHE A 114 -3.07 2.39 -9.65
C PHE A 114 -2.62 3.84 -9.52
N ALA A 115 -1.73 4.29 -10.40
CA ALA A 115 -1.31 5.68 -10.43
C ALA A 115 -2.52 6.61 -10.59
N GLY A 116 -2.55 7.71 -9.85
CA GLY A 116 -3.70 8.62 -9.77
C GLY A 116 -4.77 8.21 -8.75
N GLN A 117 -4.65 7.05 -8.11
CA GLN A 117 -5.52 6.60 -7.01
C GLN A 117 -4.78 6.67 -5.66
N ASP A 118 -5.51 6.47 -4.56
CA ASP A 118 -4.91 6.34 -3.24
C ASP A 118 -4.43 4.92 -2.99
N ALA A 119 -3.14 4.79 -2.64
CA ALA A 119 -2.59 3.56 -2.12
C ALA A 119 -2.91 3.42 -0.64
N ALA A 120 -3.46 2.27 -0.24
CA ALA A 120 -3.78 1.99 1.14
C ALA A 120 -2.61 1.29 1.83
N PHE A 121 -2.32 1.71 3.05
CA PHE A 121 -1.34 1.08 3.94
C PHE A 121 -2.05 0.64 5.22
N ALA A 122 -2.14 -0.67 5.43
CA ALA A 122 -2.77 -1.24 6.61
C ALA A 122 -1.74 -1.46 7.73
N LEU A 123 -1.98 -0.82 8.87
CA LEU A 123 -1.17 -0.96 10.08
C LEU A 123 -1.97 -1.73 11.11
N ARG A 124 -1.45 -2.86 11.59
CA ARG A 124 -2.05 -3.57 12.71
C ARG A 124 -1.56 -2.97 14.01
N LEU A 125 -2.50 -2.43 14.79
CA LEU A 125 -2.28 -1.96 16.15
C LEU A 125 -2.70 -3.07 17.11
N SER A 126 -1.82 -3.45 18.02
CA SER A 126 -2.10 -4.46 19.04
C SER A 126 -2.11 -3.83 20.42
N ASN A 127 -3.26 -3.93 21.10
CA ASN A 127 -3.42 -3.52 22.47
C ASN A 127 -3.38 -4.74 23.39
N THR A 128 -2.28 -4.90 24.12
CA THR A 128 -2.11 -5.99 25.10
C THR A 128 -2.56 -5.61 26.51
N ASP A 129 -2.93 -4.35 26.74
CA ASP A 129 -3.37 -3.84 28.04
C ASP A 129 -4.86 -4.12 28.25
N THR A 130 -5.28 -4.19 29.51
CA THR A 130 -6.68 -4.41 29.92
C THR A 130 -7.53 -3.15 29.81
N GLN A 131 -6.92 -2.02 29.45
CA GLN A 131 -7.61 -0.76 29.17
C GLN A 131 -7.78 -0.55 27.68
N ALA A 132 -8.95 -0.04 27.28
CA ALA A 132 -9.20 0.40 25.91
C ALA A 132 -8.28 1.56 25.50
N ARG A 133 -7.91 1.61 24.22
CA ARG A 133 -7.15 2.72 23.62
C ARG A 133 -8.07 3.55 22.73
N ILE A 134 -8.35 4.78 23.13
CA ILE A 134 -9.43 5.58 22.53
C ILE A 134 -8.86 6.67 21.61
N GLY A 135 -9.45 6.80 20.41
CA GLY A 135 -9.15 7.90 19.51
C GLY A 135 -7.67 7.99 19.13
N ILE A 136 -7.07 6.87 18.72
CA ILE A 136 -5.73 6.84 18.15
C ILE A 136 -5.82 7.32 16.70
N GLU A 137 -5.17 8.43 16.39
CA GLU A 137 -5.09 9.01 15.06
C GLU A 137 -3.72 8.71 14.41
N GLY A 138 -3.72 8.18 13.19
CA GLY A 138 -2.52 8.03 12.36
C GLY A 138 -2.43 9.13 11.31
N ARG A 139 -1.26 9.75 11.20
CA ARG A 139 -0.99 10.82 10.24
C ARG A 139 0.39 10.70 9.63
N ILE A 140 0.50 11.06 8.35
CA ILE A 140 1.77 11.04 7.62
C ILE A 140 2.17 12.48 7.28
N ALA A 141 3.06 13.07 8.07
CA ALA A 141 3.39 14.49 7.96
C ALA A 141 4.20 14.84 6.70
N ALA A 142 4.90 13.87 6.11
CA ALA A 142 5.76 14.10 4.94
C ALA A 142 5.03 13.97 3.60
N MET A 143 3.77 13.52 3.61
CA MET A 143 2.99 13.25 2.39
C MET A 143 1.76 14.16 2.36
N PRO A 144 1.81 15.29 1.64
CA PRO A 144 0.64 16.15 1.46
C PRO A 144 -0.47 15.38 0.72
N GLY A 145 -1.71 15.52 1.19
CA GLY A 145 -2.87 14.80 0.66
C GLY A 145 -3.15 13.44 1.31
N ALA A 146 -2.23 12.91 2.13
CA ALA A 146 -2.52 11.69 2.90
C ALA A 146 -3.64 11.93 3.93
N VAL A 147 -4.63 11.04 3.93
CA VAL A 147 -5.80 11.16 4.81
C VAL A 147 -5.44 10.63 6.19
N ALA A 148 -5.80 11.39 7.22
CA ALA A 148 -5.67 10.93 8.61
C ALA A 148 -6.71 9.85 8.89
N ALA A 149 -6.30 8.76 9.52
CA ALA A 149 -7.20 7.71 9.96
C ALA A 149 -7.28 7.69 11.49
N SER A 150 -8.40 7.26 12.05
CA SER A 150 -8.58 7.11 13.49
C SER A 150 -9.18 5.76 13.84
N ILE A 151 -8.76 5.20 14.96
CA ILE A 151 -9.29 3.95 15.50
C ILE A 151 -9.37 4.00 17.02
N THR A 152 -10.34 3.27 17.57
CA THR A 152 -10.41 2.93 18.99
C THR A 152 -10.26 1.42 19.12
N LEU A 153 -9.46 0.98 20.07
CA LEU A 153 -9.22 -0.42 20.38
C LEU A 153 -9.83 -0.72 21.74
N ASP A 154 -10.55 -1.83 21.85
CA ASP A 154 -11.01 -2.34 23.14
C ASP A 154 -9.83 -2.93 23.95
N ALA A 155 -10.11 -3.29 25.20
CA ALA A 155 -9.15 -3.99 26.05
C ALA A 155 -8.69 -5.31 25.40
N ALA A 156 -7.39 -5.59 25.46
CA ALA A 156 -6.80 -6.83 24.94
C ALA A 156 -7.22 -7.17 23.49
N SER A 157 -7.31 -6.14 22.63
CA SER A 157 -7.80 -6.28 21.25
C SER A 157 -6.81 -5.72 20.23
N ASP A 158 -6.92 -6.22 19.01
CA ASP A 158 -6.16 -5.73 17.88
C ASP A 158 -7.10 -5.02 16.89
N GLY A 159 -6.57 -4.06 16.14
CA GLY A 159 -7.32 -3.38 15.09
C GLY A 159 -6.43 -2.89 13.97
N THR A 160 -7.04 -2.69 12.81
CA THR A 160 -6.34 -2.23 11.60
C THR A 160 -6.60 -0.75 11.37
N LEU A 161 -5.52 0.02 11.31
CA LEU A 161 -5.52 1.42 10.92
C LEU A 161 -5.07 1.55 9.46
N THR A 162 -6.01 1.83 8.57
CA THR A 162 -5.74 1.99 7.12
C THR A 162 -5.45 3.45 6.79
N LEU A 163 -4.24 3.73 6.31
CA LEU A 163 -3.82 5.05 5.85
C LEU A 163 -3.88 5.12 4.32
N LEU A 164 -4.57 6.13 3.79
CA LEU A 164 -4.66 6.39 2.35
C LEU A 164 -3.62 7.43 1.94
N VAL A 165 -2.79 7.07 0.96
CA VAL A 165 -1.70 7.90 0.46
C VAL A 165 -1.86 8.08 -1.05
N PRO A 166 -1.98 9.32 -1.56
CA PRO A 166 -2.08 9.58 -3.00
C PRO A 166 -0.87 9.03 -3.77
N ALA A 167 -1.13 8.16 -4.74
CA ALA A 167 -0.10 7.53 -5.55
C ALA A 167 0.03 8.25 -6.90
N ALA A 168 0.81 9.33 -6.96
CA ALA A 168 0.91 10.16 -8.16
C ALA A 168 1.60 9.48 -9.36
N ARG A 169 2.47 8.49 -9.13
CA ARG A 169 3.27 7.81 -10.17
C ARG A 169 3.35 6.32 -9.88
N ARG A 170 3.52 5.52 -10.94
CA ARG A 170 3.76 4.08 -10.83
C ARG A 170 5.13 3.76 -10.20
N GLY A 171 5.27 2.54 -9.71
CA GLY A 171 6.47 2.01 -9.09
C GLY A 171 6.35 1.87 -7.58
N TRP A 172 7.48 1.70 -6.89
CA TRP A 172 7.49 1.52 -5.44
C TRP A 172 7.13 2.81 -4.70
N LEU A 173 6.00 2.81 -4.00
CA LEU A 173 5.61 3.85 -3.06
C LEU A 173 5.97 3.39 -1.66
N ARG A 174 6.99 4.03 -1.07
CA ARG A 174 7.43 3.75 0.30
C ARG A 174 6.69 4.64 1.28
N LEU A 175 6.04 4.02 2.26
CA LEU A 175 5.41 4.70 3.39
C LEU A 175 6.48 5.41 4.21
N SER A 176 6.31 6.72 4.38
CA SER A 176 7.15 7.50 5.29
C SER A 176 6.69 7.33 6.74
N ARG A 177 7.48 7.83 7.70
CA ARG A 177 7.18 7.76 9.13
C ARG A 177 5.74 8.19 9.45
N VAL A 178 5.01 7.28 10.10
CA VAL A 178 3.66 7.50 10.59
C VAL A 178 3.74 8.11 11.99
N THR A 179 2.96 9.16 12.23
CA THR A 179 2.77 9.75 13.55
C THR A 179 1.45 9.22 14.10
N LEU A 180 1.52 8.44 15.18
CA LEU A 180 0.34 8.03 15.94
C LEU A 180 0.13 9.05 17.06
N SER A 181 -1.06 9.62 17.18
CA SER A 181 -1.36 10.59 18.22
C SER A 181 -2.75 10.40 18.82
N SER A 182 -2.93 10.78 20.08
CA SER A 182 -4.26 10.87 20.70
C SER A 182 -4.38 12.15 21.51
N ARG A 183 -5.63 12.57 21.67
CA ARG A 183 -6.05 13.72 22.49
C ARG A 183 -7.06 13.31 23.57
N PHE A 184 -7.31 12.02 23.74
CA PHE A 184 -8.18 11.51 24.79
C PHE A 184 -7.61 11.86 26.19
N PRO A 185 -8.45 12.20 27.18
CA PRO A 185 -9.91 12.27 27.15
C PRO A 185 -10.50 13.60 26.68
N PHE A 186 -10.12 14.73 27.28
CA PHE A 186 -10.78 16.04 27.04
C PHE A 186 -10.04 16.93 26.04
N GLY A 187 -9.03 16.42 25.34
CA GLY A 187 -8.26 17.23 24.40
C GLY A 187 -7.32 18.25 25.03
N LEU A 188 -7.08 18.21 26.35
CA LEU A 188 -6.16 19.11 27.05
C LEU A 188 -4.69 18.82 26.67
N PHE A 189 -4.35 17.57 26.44
CA PHE A 189 -3.01 17.13 26.06
C PHE A 189 -3.05 16.40 24.73
N ARG A 190 -1.98 16.52 23.96
CA ARG A 190 -1.72 15.69 22.79
C ARG A 190 -0.52 14.81 23.10
N VAL A 191 -0.73 13.50 23.03
CA VAL A 191 0.34 12.51 23.10
C VAL A 191 0.59 11.97 21.71
N TRP A 192 1.86 11.81 21.34
CA TRP A 192 2.20 11.20 20.06
C TRP A 192 3.47 10.37 20.12
N GLY A 193 3.55 9.41 19.21
CA GLY A 193 4.71 8.58 18.95
C GLY A 193 4.91 8.41 17.45
N TYR A 194 6.08 7.91 17.07
CA TYR A 194 6.44 7.67 15.68
C TYR A 194 6.59 6.18 15.40
N ALA A 195 5.98 5.71 14.33
CA ALA A 195 6.15 4.38 13.79
C ALA A 195 6.77 4.46 12.38
N ASP A 196 7.89 3.76 12.18
CA ASP A 196 8.58 3.65 10.90
C ASP A 196 8.81 2.15 10.62
N LEU A 197 7.92 1.58 9.81
CA LEU A 197 7.88 0.14 9.51
C LEU A 197 8.54 -0.21 8.17
N GLY A 198 9.02 0.79 7.42
CA GLY A 198 9.61 0.58 6.10
C GLY A 198 8.64 -0.01 5.05
N LEU A 199 7.33 0.16 5.21
CA LEU A 199 6.35 -0.42 4.29
C LEU A 199 6.48 0.17 2.89
N SER A 200 6.29 -0.68 1.88
CA SER A 200 6.25 -0.27 0.48
C SER A 200 5.15 -1.02 -0.26
N VAL A 201 4.38 -0.29 -1.06
CA VAL A 201 3.37 -0.84 -1.95
C VAL A 201 3.82 -0.56 -3.38
N LEU A 202 3.62 -1.53 -4.27
CA LEU A 202 3.83 -1.33 -5.69
C LEU A 202 2.59 -0.70 -6.30
N VAL A 203 2.78 0.45 -6.95
CA VAL A 203 1.74 1.18 -7.65
C VAL A 203 1.81 0.82 -9.14
N PHE A 204 0.71 0.34 -9.69
CA PHE A 204 0.58 -0.02 -11.10
C PHE A 204 0.31 1.21 -11.98
N PRO A 205 0.60 1.17 -13.29
CA PRO A 205 0.23 2.26 -14.21
C PRO A 205 -1.28 2.49 -14.20
N ALA A 206 -1.73 3.75 -14.32
CA ALA A 206 -3.16 4.06 -14.42
C ALA A 206 -3.75 3.42 -15.68
N PRO A 207 -4.81 2.60 -15.62
CA PRO A 207 -5.45 2.09 -16.83
C PRO A 207 -6.08 3.25 -17.63
N GLU A 208 -5.91 3.22 -18.94
CA GLU A 208 -6.55 4.18 -19.86
C GLU A 208 -8.09 4.07 -19.77
N PRO A 209 -8.84 5.14 -19.42
CA PRO A 209 -10.29 5.07 -19.17
C PRO A 209 -11.13 4.65 -20.37
N ALA A 210 -10.66 4.94 -21.59
CA ALA A 210 -11.31 4.62 -22.85
C ALA A 210 -10.30 4.01 -23.82
N ALA A 211 -9.68 2.90 -23.40
CA ALA A 211 -8.70 2.20 -24.22
C ALA A 211 -9.32 1.74 -25.55
N PRO A 212 -8.56 1.76 -26.66
CA PRO A 212 -8.97 1.13 -27.91
C PRO A 212 -9.34 -0.34 -27.72
N PRO A 213 -10.09 -0.95 -28.66
CA PRO A 213 -10.43 -2.37 -28.57
C PRO A 213 -9.16 -3.23 -28.42
N LEU A 214 -9.33 -4.36 -27.74
CA LEU A 214 -8.26 -5.33 -27.52
C LEU A 214 -7.63 -5.73 -28.86
N PRO A 215 -6.30 -5.95 -28.90
CA PRO A 215 -5.65 -6.45 -30.10
C PRO A 215 -6.26 -7.79 -30.52
N PRO A 216 -6.29 -8.08 -31.84
CA PRO A 216 -6.81 -9.34 -32.34
C PRO A 216 -6.07 -10.51 -31.70
N MET A 217 -6.79 -11.62 -31.53
CA MET A 217 -6.20 -12.85 -31.01
C MET A 217 -5.14 -13.34 -32.00
N ALA A 218 -4.00 -13.77 -31.49
CA ALA A 218 -3.03 -14.46 -32.32
C ALA A 218 -3.66 -15.79 -32.71
N THR A 219 -4.11 -15.90 -33.95
CA THR A 219 -4.40 -17.21 -34.54
C THR A 219 -3.06 -17.93 -34.61
N LEU A 220 -2.97 -19.10 -33.99
CA LEU A 220 -1.90 -20.03 -34.30
C LEU A 220 -1.97 -20.23 -35.82
N ASP A 221 -0.94 -19.81 -36.55
CA ASP A 221 -0.72 -20.22 -37.94
C ASP A 221 -0.68 -21.75 -37.95
N HIS A 222 -1.84 -22.39 -38.11
CA HIS A 222 -1.89 -23.60 -38.90
C HIS A 222 -1.60 -23.13 -40.31
N GLY A 223 -0.41 -23.49 -40.80
CA GLY A 223 0.11 -23.04 -42.08
C GLY A 223 -0.96 -23.02 -43.16
N GLU A 224 -0.87 -22.01 -44.01
CA GLU A 224 -1.57 -21.89 -45.27
C GLU A 224 -1.60 -23.25 -45.99
N ASP A 225 -2.75 -23.93 -45.90
CA ASP A 225 -3.31 -24.75 -46.97
C ASP A 225 -4.77 -25.09 -46.64
N GLY A 226 -5.67 -24.54 -47.46
CA GLY A 226 -6.85 -25.28 -47.89
C GLY A 226 -8.05 -25.39 -46.95
N THR A 227 -9.05 -24.56 -47.25
CA THR A 227 -10.49 -24.88 -47.19
C THR A 227 -11.18 -24.94 -45.82
N ALA A 228 -11.98 -23.89 -45.60
CA ALA A 228 -13.18 -23.94 -44.79
C ALA A 228 -14.18 -24.96 -45.37
N ASN A 229 -14.17 -26.19 -44.83
CA ASN A 229 -15.31 -27.09 -44.62
C ASN A 229 -14.80 -28.48 -44.26
N GLY A 230 -14.41 -28.66 -43.00
CA GLY A 230 -14.08 -29.96 -42.44
C GLY A 230 -15.30 -30.57 -41.76
N HIS A 231 -16.05 -31.39 -42.50
CA HIS A 231 -16.88 -32.43 -41.91
C HIS A 231 -16.06 -33.20 -40.88
N ALA A 232 -16.71 -33.69 -39.83
CA ALA A 232 -16.15 -34.63 -38.89
C ALA A 232 -15.68 -35.89 -39.64
N THR A 233 -14.43 -35.89 -40.10
CA THR A 233 -13.74 -37.08 -40.57
C THR A 233 -12.98 -37.64 -39.37
N ASP A 234 -13.52 -38.75 -38.88
CA ASP A 234 -13.07 -39.63 -37.80
C ASP A 234 -11.71 -40.30 -38.11
N GLU A 235 -10.68 -39.52 -38.46
CA GLU A 235 -9.31 -40.04 -38.71
C GLU A 235 -8.20 -39.08 -38.20
N GLY A 236 -8.50 -38.30 -37.15
CA GLY A 236 -7.45 -37.75 -36.29
C GLY A 236 -7.01 -38.82 -35.29
N ILE A 237 -5.71 -38.99 -35.09
CA ILE A 237 -5.14 -39.93 -34.11
C ILE A 237 -5.52 -39.43 -32.70
N ASP A 238 -6.74 -39.72 -32.26
CA ASP A 238 -7.20 -39.47 -30.90
C ASP A 238 -6.31 -40.25 -29.94
N GLN A 239 -5.58 -39.57 -29.06
CA GLN A 239 -4.88 -40.25 -27.98
C GLN A 239 -5.90 -40.94 -27.08
N LEU A 240 -6.00 -42.27 -27.20
CA LEU A 240 -6.89 -43.05 -26.36
C LEU A 240 -6.24 -43.26 -24.99
N ARG A 241 -6.96 -42.88 -23.94
CA ARG A 241 -6.57 -43.16 -22.55
C ARG A 241 -7.55 -44.13 -21.90
N LYS A 242 -7.10 -44.81 -20.85
CA LYS A 242 -8.01 -45.62 -20.02
C LYS A 242 -9.06 -44.70 -19.40
N TYR A 243 -10.33 -45.10 -19.50
CA TYR A 243 -11.44 -44.38 -18.90
C TYR A 243 -11.22 -44.25 -17.39
N ARG A 244 -11.45 -43.03 -16.87
CA ARG A 244 -11.44 -42.76 -15.43
C ARG A 244 -12.87 -42.43 -15.00
N SER A 245 -13.27 -42.92 -13.83
CA SER A 245 -14.55 -42.58 -13.23
C SER A 245 -14.66 -41.05 -13.08
N GLY A 246 -15.62 -40.44 -13.78
CA GLY A 246 -15.77 -38.99 -13.91
C GLY A 246 -15.65 -38.46 -15.34
N ASP A 247 -15.16 -39.27 -16.29
CA ASP A 247 -15.15 -38.91 -17.70
C ASP A 247 -16.57 -38.92 -18.28
N PRO A 248 -16.98 -37.89 -19.03
CA PRO A 248 -18.32 -37.82 -19.58
C PRO A 248 -18.54 -38.88 -20.67
N LEU A 249 -19.72 -39.51 -20.69
CA LEU A 249 -20.00 -40.67 -21.54
C LEU A 249 -19.81 -40.41 -23.05
N HIS A 250 -19.99 -39.16 -23.50
CA HIS A 250 -19.81 -38.79 -24.91
C HIS A 250 -18.34 -38.87 -25.38
N ARG A 251 -17.37 -38.93 -24.45
CA ARG A 251 -15.94 -39.10 -24.76
C ARG A 251 -15.49 -40.56 -24.78
N ILE A 252 -16.38 -41.51 -24.48
CA ILE A 252 -16.04 -42.94 -24.54
C ILE A 252 -15.84 -43.34 -25.99
N ALA A 253 -14.65 -43.86 -26.30
CA ALA A 253 -14.34 -44.44 -27.60
C ALA A 253 -14.96 -45.83 -27.69
N TRP A 254 -16.27 -45.91 -27.92
CA TRP A 254 -17.05 -47.15 -27.90
C TRP A 254 -16.47 -48.24 -28.80
N LYS A 255 -16.07 -47.87 -30.03
CA LYS A 255 -15.48 -48.80 -31.00
C LYS A 255 -14.19 -49.45 -30.49
N HIS A 256 -13.33 -48.65 -29.85
CA HIS A 256 -12.06 -49.15 -29.31
C HIS A 256 -12.23 -49.88 -27.96
N SER A 257 -13.22 -49.44 -27.16
CA SER A 257 -13.58 -50.06 -25.88
C SER A 257 -14.17 -51.46 -26.08
N ALA A 258 -15.06 -51.61 -27.06
CA ALA A 258 -15.66 -52.88 -27.43
C ALA A 258 -14.61 -53.88 -27.95
N ARG A 259 -13.65 -53.42 -28.77
CA ARG A 259 -12.59 -54.28 -29.34
C ARG A 259 -11.57 -54.77 -28.31
N THR A 260 -11.31 -54.01 -27.26
CA THR A 260 -10.27 -54.32 -26.26
C THR A 260 -10.83 -54.83 -24.93
N GLY A 261 -12.16 -54.88 -24.77
CA GLY A 261 -12.84 -55.29 -23.54
C GLY A 261 -12.58 -54.35 -22.36
N ARG A 262 -12.04 -53.16 -22.60
CA ARG A 262 -11.67 -52.17 -21.58
C ARG A 262 -12.18 -50.80 -21.99
N TRP A 263 -12.79 -50.08 -21.04
CA TRP A 263 -13.28 -48.73 -21.27
C TRP A 263 -12.13 -47.77 -21.62
N MET A 264 -12.21 -47.15 -22.80
CA MET A 264 -11.28 -46.15 -23.30
C MET A 264 -12.01 -44.83 -23.51
N SER A 265 -11.43 -43.71 -23.05
CA SER A 265 -11.90 -42.37 -23.35
C SER A 265 -10.96 -41.69 -24.35
N ARG A 266 -11.54 -40.93 -25.30
CA ARG A 266 -10.82 -39.99 -26.15
C ARG A 266 -10.21 -38.93 -25.24
N ALA A 267 -8.88 -38.83 -25.17
CA ALA A 267 -8.24 -37.69 -24.54
C ALA A 267 -8.42 -36.50 -25.49
N GLY A 268 -9.49 -35.75 -25.30
CA GLY A 268 -9.63 -34.46 -25.98
C GLY A 268 -8.49 -33.56 -25.51
N GLU A 269 -7.76 -32.96 -26.46
CA GLU A 269 -6.88 -31.84 -26.20
C GLU A 269 -7.69 -30.82 -25.38
N PRO A 270 -7.16 -30.28 -24.26
CA PRO A 270 -7.84 -29.19 -23.58
C PRO A 270 -8.18 -28.10 -24.61
N PRO A 271 -9.37 -27.47 -24.53
CA PRO A 271 -9.73 -26.43 -25.48
C PRO A 271 -8.62 -25.39 -25.51
N ALA A 272 -7.99 -25.22 -26.68
CA ALA A 272 -6.93 -24.25 -26.86
C ALA A 272 -7.50 -22.87 -26.53
N ARG A 273 -6.98 -22.26 -25.46
CA ARG A 273 -7.41 -20.92 -25.09
C ARG A 273 -6.88 -19.95 -26.13
N PRO A 274 -7.69 -18.98 -26.57
CA PRO A 274 -7.18 -17.94 -27.43
C PRO A 274 -6.04 -17.21 -26.72
N THR A 275 -4.93 -17.01 -27.42
CA THR A 275 -3.77 -16.27 -26.92
C THR A 275 -3.81 -14.84 -27.44
N ARG A 276 -3.54 -13.88 -26.54
CA ARG A 276 -3.42 -12.46 -26.88
C ARG A 276 -2.05 -11.94 -26.46
N TRP A 277 -1.31 -11.42 -27.43
CA TRP A 277 -0.05 -10.74 -27.16
C TRP A 277 -0.28 -9.23 -27.00
N LEU A 278 0.14 -8.69 -25.86
CA LEU A 278 0.19 -7.26 -25.60
C LEU A 278 1.62 -6.78 -25.90
N ASP A 279 1.82 -6.25 -27.11
CA ASP A 279 3.14 -5.83 -27.60
C ASP A 279 3.32 -4.31 -27.54
N TRP A 280 4.41 -3.87 -26.92
CA TRP A 280 4.86 -2.49 -26.89
C TRP A 280 5.08 -1.87 -28.28
N HIS A 281 5.60 -2.64 -29.24
CA HIS A 281 5.95 -2.15 -30.58
C HIS A 281 4.74 -2.08 -31.50
N ALA A 282 3.66 -2.80 -31.19
CA ALA A 282 2.39 -2.70 -31.91
C ALA A 282 1.62 -1.41 -31.59
N LEU A 283 2.03 -0.66 -30.55
CA LEU A 283 1.42 0.60 -30.17
C LEU A 283 1.88 1.75 -31.08
N PRO A 284 1.01 2.76 -31.34
CA PRO A 284 1.36 3.90 -32.19
C PRO A 284 2.65 4.60 -31.75
N ALA A 285 3.53 4.89 -32.73
CA ALA A 285 4.86 5.46 -32.48
C ALA A 285 4.82 6.79 -31.69
N GLY A 286 3.80 7.63 -31.93
CA GLY A 286 3.64 8.94 -31.28
C GLY A 286 3.11 8.92 -29.85
N LEU A 287 2.72 7.77 -29.28
CA LEU A 287 2.26 7.74 -27.88
C LEU A 287 3.45 7.92 -26.90
N PRO A 288 3.33 8.81 -25.89
CA PRO A 288 4.32 8.90 -24.84
C PRO A 288 4.39 7.59 -24.04
N VAL A 289 5.55 7.35 -23.45
CA VAL A 289 5.87 6.12 -22.72
C VAL A 289 4.81 5.76 -21.68
N GLU A 290 4.36 6.75 -20.89
CA GLU A 290 3.31 6.54 -19.87
C GLU A 290 1.98 6.10 -20.48
N ALA A 291 1.54 6.73 -21.58
CA ALA A 291 0.28 6.40 -22.21
C ALA A 291 0.29 4.99 -22.82
N ARG A 292 1.46 4.54 -23.32
CA ARG A 292 1.63 3.14 -23.77
C ARG A 292 1.44 2.15 -22.62
N LEU A 293 2.06 2.42 -21.46
CA LEU A 293 1.90 1.58 -20.28
C LEU A 293 0.48 1.60 -19.74
N SER A 294 -0.19 2.75 -19.75
CA SER A 294 -1.60 2.88 -19.39
C SER A 294 -2.51 2.06 -20.29
N ARG A 295 -2.24 2.03 -21.59
CA ARG A 295 -2.99 1.23 -22.56
C ARG A 295 -2.76 -0.27 -22.37
N LEU A 296 -1.51 -0.69 -22.21
CA LEU A 296 -1.16 -2.09 -21.92
C LEU A 296 -1.80 -2.56 -20.60
N CYS A 297 -1.80 -1.70 -19.58
CA CYS A 297 -2.48 -1.97 -18.31
C CYS A 297 -4.00 -2.12 -18.51
N ALA A 298 -4.63 -1.22 -19.26
CA ALA A 298 -6.06 -1.31 -19.55
C ALA A 298 -6.42 -2.60 -20.31
N TRP A 299 -5.65 -2.96 -21.34
CA TRP A 299 -5.83 -4.21 -22.07
C TRP A 299 -5.64 -5.44 -21.19
N LEU A 300 -4.60 -5.47 -20.35
CA LEU A 300 -4.36 -6.57 -19.42
C LEU A 300 -5.52 -6.77 -18.44
N LEU A 301 -6.11 -5.68 -17.94
CA LEU A 301 -7.28 -5.75 -17.07
C LEU A 301 -8.56 -6.15 -17.83
N ALA A 302 -8.69 -5.74 -19.10
CA ALA A 302 -9.87 -6.01 -19.93
C ALA A 302 -9.94 -7.45 -20.46
N VAL A 303 -8.81 -8.16 -20.60
CA VAL A 303 -8.81 -9.57 -21.05
C VAL A 303 -9.49 -10.50 -20.03
N GLY A 304 -9.43 -10.18 -18.74
CA GLY A 304 -9.96 -11.06 -17.69
C GLY A 304 -9.24 -12.42 -17.63
N ASP A 305 -9.96 -13.48 -17.26
CA ASP A 305 -9.43 -14.84 -17.11
C ASP A 305 -9.80 -15.77 -18.29
N GLU A 306 -10.38 -15.21 -19.36
CA GLU A 306 -10.92 -15.97 -20.50
C GLU A 306 -9.85 -16.38 -21.53
N ALA A 307 -8.79 -15.59 -21.66
CA ALA A 307 -7.73 -15.80 -22.64
C ALA A 307 -6.34 -15.81 -21.98
N GLU A 308 -5.39 -16.46 -22.64
CA GLU A 308 -3.98 -16.38 -22.23
C GLU A 308 -3.38 -15.07 -22.73
N VAL A 309 -2.64 -14.39 -21.84
CA VAL A 309 -2.05 -13.08 -22.15
C VAL A 309 -0.53 -13.18 -22.12
N GLY A 310 0.12 -12.86 -23.23
CA GLY A 310 1.56 -12.61 -23.28
C GLY A 310 1.84 -11.11 -23.21
N LEU A 311 2.93 -10.71 -22.55
CA LEU A 311 3.35 -9.30 -22.46
C LEU A 311 4.75 -9.15 -23.05
N ARG A 312 4.89 -8.24 -24.02
CA ARG A 312 6.17 -7.86 -24.62
C ARG A 312 6.45 -6.39 -24.39
N LEU A 313 7.48 -6.12 -23.61
CA LEU A 313 8.08 -4.80 -23.41
C LEU A 313 9.52 -4.83 -23.92
N PRO A 314 10.12 -3.68 -24.27
CA PRO A 314 11.54 -3.63 -24.60
C PRO A 314 12.38 -4.20 -23.45
N GLY A 315 13.09 -5.30 -23.70
CA GLY A 315 13.93 -5.99 -22.71
C GLY A 315 13.20 -6.90 -21.72
N VAL A 316 11.86 -7.04 -21.79
CA VAL A 316 11.08 -7.94 -20.92
C VAL A 316 10.03 -8.66 -21.74
N GLU A 317 10.10 -9.99 -21.80
CA GLU A 317 9.09 -10.84 -22.42
C GLU A 317 8.52 -11.82 -21.40
N ILE A 318 7.20 -11.78 -21.23
CA ILE A 318 6.45 -12.72 -20.39
C ILE A 318 5.60 -13.58 -21.34
N ARG A 319 5.83 -14.89 -21.31
CA ARG A 319 5.09 -15.86 -22.12
C ARG A 319 3.60 -15.86 -21.79
N PRO A 320 2.74 -16.27 -22.73
CA PRO A 320 1.30 -16.37 -22.49
C PRO A 320 1.01 -17.24 -21.26
N GLY A 321 0.12 -16.73 -20.42
CA GLY A 321 -0.35 -17.40 -19.23
C GLY A 321 -1.69 -16.83 -18.81
N HIS A 322 -2.30 -17.43 -17.78
CA HIS A 322 -3.61 -17.02 -17.29
C HIS A 322 -3.67 -17.01 -15.76
N GLY A 323 -4.72 -16.39 -15.22
CA GLY A 323 -5.01 -16.35 -13.79
C GLY A 323 -4.36 -15.18 -13.04
N ALA A 324 -4.74 -15.06 -11.76
CA ALA A 324 -4.39 -13.90 -10.93
C ALA A 324 -2.88 -13.70 -10.73
N GLY A 325 -2.12 -14.79 -10.53
CA GLY A 325 -0.66 -14.73 -10.37
C GLY A 325 0.05 -14.21 -11.62
N HIS A 326 -0.37 -14.68 -12.80
CA HIS A 326 0.16 -14.23 -14.08
C HIS A 326 -0.17 -12.77 -14.39
N ARG A 327 -1.45 -12.39 -14.19
CA ARG A 327 -1.90 -11.00 -14.31
C ARG A 327 -1.08 -10.08 -13.40
N ARG A 328 -0.83 -10.52 -12.16
CA ARG A 328 0.00 -9.76 -11.23
C ARG A 328 1.44 -9.63 -11.71
N ALA A 329 2.08 -10.70 -12.18
CA ALA A 329 3.44 -10.63 -12.74
C ALA A 329 3.54 -9.64 -13.93
N CYS A 330 2.53 -9.62 -14.80
CA CYS A 330 2.45 -8.67 -15.91
C CYS A 330 2.28 -7.22 -15.42
N LEU A 331 1.41 -6.99 -14.43
CA LEU A 331 1.24 -5.67 -13.81
C LEU A 331 2.51 -5.20 -13.10
N GLU A 332 3.21 -6.10 -12.40
CA GLU A 332 4.49 -5.82 -11.74
C GLU A 332 5.56 -5.43 -12.76
N ALA A 333 5.65 -6.13 -13.89
CA ALA A 333 6.53 -5.76 -14.98
C ALA A 333 6.20 -4.37 -15.54
N LEU A 334 4.92 -4.06 -15.78
CA LEU A 334 4.50 -2.72 -16.25
C LEU A 334 4.81 -1.61 -15.22
N ALA A 335 4.67 -1.89 -13.93
CA ALA A 335 4.96 -0.94 -12.86
C ALA A 335 6.45 -0.63 -12.71
N LEU A 336 7.30 -1.65 -12.84
CA LEU A 336 8.74 -1.55 -12.64
C LEU A 336 9.51 -1.20 -13.91
N TRP A 337 8.91 -1.38 -15.08
CA TRP A 337 9.56 -1.12 -16.35
C TRP A 337 9.88 0.38 -16.50
N ARG A 338 11.16 0.65 -16.75
CA ARG A 338 11.69 1.96 -17.10
C ARG A 338 12.15 1.88 -18.54
N ALA A 339 11.90 2.96 -19.30
CA ALA A 339 12.44 3.04 -20.64
C ALA A 339 13.96 2.85 -20.58
N PRO A 340 14.56 1.95 -21.40
CA PRO A 340 16.00 1.86 -21.51
C PRO A 340 16.49 3.25 -21.92
N GLY A 341 17.32 3.85 -21.06
CA GLY A 341 17.70 5.25 -21.21
C GLY A 341 18.33 5.48 -22.57
N ASN A 342 17.88 6.54 -23.25
CA ASN A 342 18.82 7.38 -23.97
C ASN A 342 19.86 7.83 -22.93
N GLY A 343 21.03 7.19 -22.92
CA GLY A 343 22.15 7.62 -22.10
C GLY A 343 22.51 9.06 -22.48
N GLY A 344 22.32 9.99 -21.56
CA GLY A 344 22.58 11.41 -21.75
C GLY A 344 22.72 12.15 -20.42
N SER A 345 23.86 11.89 -19.76
CA SER A 345 24.72 12.81 -18.99
C SER A 345 24.14 13.94 -18.10
N ALA A 346 24.69 13.95 -16.87
CA ALA A 346 24.94 15.04 -15.90
C ALA A 346 23.83 15.38 -14.88
#